data_AF-A0A7Z1AYN8-F1
#
_entry.id   AF-A0A7Z1AYN8-F1
#
_cell.length_a   1.000
_cell.length_b   1.000
_cell.length_c   1.000
_cell.angle_alpha   90.00
_cell.angle_beta   90.00
_cell.angle_gamma   90.00
#
_symmetry.space_group_name_H-M   'P 1'
#
loop_
_entity.id
_entity.type
_entity.pdbx_description
1 polymer ?
#
loop_
_entity_poly.entity_id
_entity_poly.type
_entity_poly.pdbx_seq_one_letter_code
_entity_poly.pdbx_strand_id
1 'polypeptide(L)'
;MVLSWLDHVPWGRTNVELMSTGSAGTSPAPSIVANLEELDSIIAEWQTVRDRIRLRADEIRQALNVIEPPSDDLMSTFQAQVAIASLRNAISHCRAMAEYAASYVIELEASRDDYLAADEDAAADVRHAGEK
;
A
#
# COMPACT_ATOMS: atom_id res chain seq x y z
N MET A 1 -15.52 -19.12 -11.38
CA MET A 1 -14.24 -19.70 -10.92
C MET A 1 -13.42 -18.55 -10.35
N VAL A 2 -13.56 -18.29 -9.06
CA VAL A 2 -12.93 -17.14 -8.37
C VAL A 2 -11.50 -17.54 -8.02
N LEU A 3 -10.54 -16.69 -8.39
CA LEU A 3 -9.10 -16.96 -8.35
C LEU A 3 -8.59 -17.20 -6.92
N SER A 4 -8.10 -18.41 -6.71
CA SER A 4 -7.53 -19.01 -5.48
C SER A 4 -6.24 -18.34 -4.92
N TRP A 5 -5.86 -17.16 -5.39
CA TRP A 5 -4.59 -16.51 -5.02
C TRP A 5 -4.73 -15.44 -3.92
N LEU A 6 -5.96 -15.16 -3.47
CA LEU A 6 -6.22 -14.34 -2.28
C LEU A 6 -5.96 -15.09 -0.96
N ASP A 7 -5.80 -16.41 -0.98
CA ASP A 7 -5.74 -17.27 0.21
C ASP A 7 -4.35 -17.37 0.87
N HIS A 8 -3.35 -16.67 0.32
CA HIS A 8 -1.98 -16.64 0.85
C HIS A 8 -1.51 -15.24 1.25
N VAL A 9 -2.41 -14.27 1.31
CA VAL A 9 -2.17 -13.06 2.10
C VAL A 9 -2.62 -13.42 3.51
N PRO A 10 -1.72 -13.47 4.52
CA PRO A 10 -2.13 -13.67 5.88
C PRO A 10 -2.90 -12.43 6.34
N TRP A 11 -4.22 -12.40 6.11
CA TRP A 11 -5.14 -11.47 6.77
C TRP A 11 -5.34 -11.84 8.26
N GLY A 12 -4.34 -12.48 8.86
CA GLY A 12 -4.38 -13.12 10.16
C GLY A 12 -3.82 -12.23 11.24
N ARG A 13 -4.70 -11.44 11.86
CA ARG A 13 -4.67 -11.01 13.28
C ARG A 13 -3.31 -10.55 13.82
N THR A 14 -3.05 -9.25 13.74
CA THR A 14 -2.53 -8.57 14.93
C THR A 14 -3.73 -8.10 15.73
N ASN A 15 -3.90 -8.71 16.90
CA ASN A 15 -4.80 -8.22 17.93
C ASN A 15 -4.24 -6.88 18.40
N VAL A 16 -4.54 -5.78 17.70
CA VAL A 16 -4.31 -4.43 18.22
C VAL A 16 -5.37 -4.23 19.29
N GLU A 17 -5.04 -4.70 20.49
CA GLU A 17 -5.83 -4.48 21.69
C GLU A 17 -5.82 -2.98 21.96
N LEU A 18 -6.91 -2.34 21.55
CA LEU A 18 -7.18 -0.91 21.61
C LEU A 18 -7.24 -0.45 23.08
N MET A 19 -6.08 -0.27 23.72
CA MET A 19 -6.01 0.30 25.06
C MET A 19 -6.23 1.81 24.98
N SER A 20 -7.51 2.18 25.05
CA SER A 20 -7.97 3.53 25.35
C SER A 20 -7.53 3.91 26.77
N THR A 21 -6.40 4.59 26.91
CA THR A 21 -6.11 5.41 28.09
C THR A 21 -6.41 6.85 27.73
N GLY A 22 -7.56 7.33 28.22
CA GLY A 22 -8.02 8.68 27.94
C GLY A 22 -7.21 9.74 28.65
N SER A 23 -6.87 10.80 27.92
CA SER A 23 -6.70 12.15 28.45
C SER A 23 -6.98 13.15 27.34
N ALA A 24 -7.67 14.22 27.71
CA ALA A 24 -8.46 15.08 26.86
C ALA A 24 -7.66 16.03 25.96
N GLY A 25 -8.17 16.26 24.75
CA GLY A 25 -7.96 17.49 23.98
C GLY A 25 -7.14 17.35 22.70
N THR A 26 -7.78 17.72 21.58
CA THR A 26 -7.18 18.13 20.29
C THR A 26 -7.03 17.05 19.21
N SER A 27 -7.92 17.16 18.21
CA SER A 27 -7.85 16.70 16.81
C SER A 27 -7.80 15.18 16.54
N PRO A 28 -8.53 14.69 15.50
CA PRO A 28 -8.51 13.29 15.10
C PRO A 28 -7.25 13.02 14.27
N ALA A 29 -6.09 12.98 14.92
CA ALA A 29 -4.95 12.27 14.36
C ALA A 29 -5.23 10.77 14.55
N PRO A 30 -5.11 9.92 13.52
CA PRO A 30 -5.20 8.47 13.70
C PRO A 30 -4.02 8.03 14.56
N SER A 31 -4.26 7.85 15.86
CA SER A 31 -3.30 7.36 16.83
C SER A 31 -3.11 5.85 16.66
N ILE A 32 -2.25 5.37 15.77
CA ILE A 32 -1.66 4.01 15.83
C ILE A 32 -0.29 4.01 15.14
N VAL A 33 0.77 4.33 15.88
CA VAL A 33 2.09 3.69 15.77
C VAL A 33 2.71 3.73 17.17
N ALA A 34 2.93 2.57 17.79
CA ALA A 34 3.49 2.51 19.15
C ALA A 34 5.03 2.47 19.16
N ASN A 35 5.68 2.23 18.02
CA ASN A 35 7.13 2.13 17.86
C ASN A 35 7.55 2.51 16.43
N LEU A 36 8.62 3.29 16.28
CA LEU A 36 9.22 3.67 14.99
C LEU A 36 9.56 2.44 14.12
N GLU A 37 9.99 1.33 14.73
CA GLU A 37 10.29 0.09 14.01
C GLU A 37 9.04 -0.55 13.39
N GLU A 38 7.88 -0.41 14.03
CA GLU A 38 6.61 -0.90 13.49
C GLU A 38 6.20 -0.07 12.27
N LEU A 39 6.43 1.25 12.30
CA LEU A 39 6.20 2.12 11.15
C LEU A 39 7.11 1.78 9.98
N ASP A 40 8.39 1.52 10.25
CA ASP A 40 9.36 1.09 9.22
C ASP A 40 8.95 -0.23 8.58
N SER A 41 8.44 -1.19 9.36
CA SER A 41 7.89 -2.45 8.85
C SER A 41 6.68 -2.21 7.95
N ILE A 42 5.73 -1.38 8.38
CA ILE A 42 4.53 -1.06 7.60
C ILE A 42 4.91 -0.37 6.29
N ILE A 43 5.84 0.59 6.32
CA ILE A 43 6.34 1.26 5.11
C ILE A 43 6.94 0.23 4.14
N ALA A 44 7.80 -0.68 4.61
CA ALA A 44 8.41 -1.71 3.78
C ALA A 44 7.37 -2.68 3.17
N GLU A 45 6.34 -3.04 3.92
CA GLU A 45 5.23 -3.85 3.41
C GLU A 45 4.48 -3.14 2.28
N TRP A 46 4.14 -1.86 2.45
CA TRP A 46 3.44 -1.10 1.42
C TRP A 46 4.28 -0.87 0.16
N GLN A 47 5.59 -0.66 0.32
CA GLN A 47 6.53 -0.61 -0.81
C GLN A 47 6.54 -1.95 -1.56
N THR A 48 6.55 -3.08 -0.84
CA THR A 48 6.48 -4.43 -1.42
C THR A 48 5.17 -4.64 -2.18
N VAL A 49 4.04 -4.21 -1.62
CA VAL A 49 2.72 -4.29 -2.28
C VAL A 49 2.72 -3.49 -3.57
N ARG A 50 3.22 -2.26 -3.55
CA ARG A 50 3.35 -1.39 -4.73
C ARG A 50 4.17 -2.05 -5.83
N ASP A 51 5.31 -2.63 -5.48
CA ASP A 51 6.21 -3.24 -6.46
C ASP A 51 5.62 -4.52 -7.06
N ARG A 52 4.88 -5.31 -6.26
CA ARG A 52 4.10 -6.44 -6.77
C ARG A 52 3.01 -6.00 -7.74
N ILE A 53 2.30 -4.90 -7.45
CA ILE A 53 1.28 -4.36 -8.35
C ILE A 53 1.90 -3.94 -9.69
N ARG A 54 3.08 -3.29 -9.65
CA ARG A 54 3.83 -2.92 -10.86
C ARG A 54 4.23 -4.12 -11.70
N LEU A 55 4.76 -5.16 -11.06
CA LEU A 55 5.11 -6.42 -11.72
C LEU A 55 3.89 -7.04 -12.41
N ARG A 56 2.74 -7.09 -11.74
CA ARG A 56 1.49 -7.59 -12.34
C ARG A 56 1.05 -6.74 -13.54
N ALA A 57 1.20 -5.42 -13.47
CA ALA A 57 0.88 -4.55 -14.60
C ALA A 57 1.77 -4.88 -15.82
N ASP A 58 3.04 -5.20 -15.61
CA ASP A 58 3.96 -5.60 -16.67
C ASP A 58 3.61 -6.97 -17.26
N GLU A 59 3.23 -7.95 -16.44
CA GLU A 59 2.71 -9.25 -16.91
C GLU A 59 1.46 -9.07 -17.79
N ILE A 60 0.54 -8.19 -17.38
CA ILE A 60 -0.69 -7.89 -18.15
C ILE A 60 -0.34 -7.21 -19.48
N ARG A 61 0.65 -6.30 -19.50
CA ARG A 61 1.14 -5.67 -20.74
C ARG A 61 1.73 -6.71 -21.69
N GLN A 62 2.49 -7.67 -21.17
CA GLN A 62 3.02 -8.76 -21.98
C GLN A 62 1.89 -9.61 -22.57
N ALA A 63 0.89 -9.97 -21.76
CA ALA A 63 -0.29 -10.70 -22.23
C ALA A 63 -1.05 -9.94 -23.32
N LEU A 64 -1.17 -8.62 -23.20
CA LEU A 64 -1.82 -7.77 -24.21
C LEU A 64 -1.06 -7.73 -25.54
N ASN A 65 0.26 -7.92 -25.53
CA ASN A 65 1.08 -7.92 -26.75
C ASN A 65 1.00 -9.23 -27.54
N VAL A 66 0.54 -10.32 -26.93
CA VAL A 66 0.48 -11.65 -27.56
C VAL A 66 -0.96 -12.14 -27.81
N ILE A 67 -1.96 -11.34 -27.41
CA ILE A 67 -3.35 -11.74 -27.58
C ILE A 67 -3.77 -11.60 -29.04
N GLU A 68 -4.16 -12.72 -29.63
CA GLU A 68 -4.65 -12.82 -31.00
C GLU A 68 -5.92 -13.68 -31.02
N PRO A 69 -6.86 -13.41 -31.94
CA PRO A 69 -8.03 -14.26 -32.08
C PRO A 69 -7.64 -15.67 -32.54
N PRO A 70 -8.25 -16.74 -31.98
CA PRO A 70 -7.93 -18.11 -32.36
C PRO A 70 -8.36 -18.48 -33.79
N SER A 71 -9.30 -17.72 -34.36
CA SER A 71 -9.74 -17.81 -35.74
C SER A 71 -10.31 -16.48 -36.25
N ASP A 72 -10.37 -16.33 -37.57
CA ASP A 72 -10.85 -15.11 -38.23
C ASP A 72 -12.38 -14.95 -38.24
N ASP A 73 -13.12 -15.80 -37.52
CA ASP A 73 -14.56 -15.64 -37.39
C ASP A 73 -14.90 -14.44 -36.49
N LEU A 74 -16.11 -13.90 -36.70
CA LEU A 74 -16.58 -12.71 -36.00
C LEU A 74 -16.59 -12.89 -34.47
N MET A 75 -16.89 -14.08 -33.96
CA MET A 75 -16.98 -14.31 -32.51
C MET A 75 -15.59 -14.38 -31.87
N SER A 76 -14.65 -15.08 -32.50
CA SER A 76 -13.26 -15.14 -32.05
C SER A 76 -12.59 -13.76 -32.04
N THR A 77 -12.82 -12.98 -33.11
CA THR A 77 -12.34 -11.59 -33.19
C THR A 77 -12.96 -10.72 -32.09
N PHE A 78 -14.27 -10.83 -31.86
CA PHE A 78 -14.96 -10.09 -30.82
C PHE A 78 -14.44 -10.44 -29.41
N GLN A 79 -14.24 -11.73 -29.12
CA GLN A 79 -13.71 -12.18 -27.83
C GLN A 79 -12.30 -11.65 -27.58
N ALA A 80 -11.42 -11.68 -28.59
CA ALA A 80 -10.09 -11.09 -28.48
C ALA A 80 -10.15 -9.59 -28.17
N GLN A 81 -11.04 -8.84 -28.83
CA GLN A 81 -11.23 -7.40 -28.55
C GLN A 81 -11.75 -7.13 -27.13
N VAL A 82 -12.71 -7.92 -26.65
CA VAL A 82 -13.24 -7.81 -25.28
C VAL A 82 -12.13 -8.09 -24.26
N ALA A 83 -11.32 -9.12 -24.50
CA ALA A 83 -10.18 -9.44 -23.65
C ALA A 83 -9.14 -8.31 -23.64
N ILE A 84 -8.79 -7.74 -24.81
CA ILE A 84 -7.91 -6.57 -24.91
C ILE A 84 -8.46 -5.39 -24.09
N ALA A 85 -9.74 -5.08 -24.21
CA ALA A 85 -10.37 -4.00 -23.46
C ALA A 85 -10.32 -4.25 -21.93
N SER A 86 -10.57 -5.48 -21.51
CA SER A 86 -10.48 -5.89 -20.11
C SER A 86 -9.05 -5.75 -19.56
N LEU A 87 -8.04 -6.23 -20.30
CA LEU A 87 -6.63 -6.13 -19.91
C LEU A 87 -6.17 -4.66 -19.82
N ARG A 88 -6.62 -3.78 -20.72
CA ARG A 88 -6.36 -2.33 -20.62
C ARG A 88 -6.93 -1.73 -19.35
N ASN A 89 -8.16 -2.11 -19.00
CA ASN A 89 -8.79 -1.66 -17.76
C ASN A 89 -8.02 -2.17 -16.53
N ALA A 90 -7.58 -3.43 -16.55
CA ALA A 90 -6.76 -4.00 -15.48
C ALA A 90 -5.43 -3.24 -15.31
N ILE A 91 -4.74 -2.85 -16.39
CA ILE A 91 -3.53 -2.01 -16.33
C ILE A 91 -3.84 -0.66 -15.68
N SER A 92 -4.95 -0.02 -16.07
CA SER A 92 -5.37 1.26 -15.47
C SER A 92 -5.64 1.12 -13.96
N HIS A 93 -6.28 0.01 -13.56
CA HIS A 93 -6.53 -0.27 -12.15
C HIS A 93 -5.23 -0.51 -11.38
N CYS A 94 -4.30 -1.31 -11.91
CA CYS A 94 -2.99 -1.51 -11.30
C CYS A 94 -2.23 -0.18 -11.12
N ARG A 95 -2.31 0.72 -12.11
CA ARG A 95 -1.72 2.05 -12.00
C ARG A 95 -2.31 2.84 -10.83
N ALA A 96 -3.63 2.92 -10.75
CA ALA A 96 -4.31 3.65 -9.67
C ALA A 96 -3.97 3.07 -8.28
N MET A 97 -3.88 1.75 -8.16
CA MET A 97 -3.50 1.09 -6.90
C MET A 97 -2.03 1.32 -6.52
N ALA A 98 -1.12 1.33 -7.51
CA ALA A 98 0.28 1.65 -7.26
C ALA A 98 0.48 3.13 -6.86
N GLU A 99 -0.29 4.04 -7.46
CA GLU A 99 -0.30 5.46 -7.09
C GLU A 99 -0.85 5.64 -5.67
N TYR A 100 -1.95 4.98 -5.32
CA TYR A 100 -2.50 4.99 -3.96
C TYR A 100 -1.49 4.48 -2.92
N ALA A 101 -0.86 3.32 -3.18
CA ALA A 101 0.16 2.77 -2.29
C ALA A 101 1.36 3.72 -2.14
N ALA A 102 1.76 4.42 -3.21
CA ALA A 102 2.84 5.39 -3.14
C ALA A 102 2.46 6.61 -2.29
N SER A 103 1.25 7.15 -2.44
CA SER A 103 0.76 8.26 -1.60
C SER A 103 0.70 7.87 -0.14
N TYR A 104 0.26 6.65 0.16
CA TYR A 104 0.18 6.17 1.54
C TYR A 104 1.57 5.99 2.17
N VAL A 105 2.56 5.49 1.41
CA VAL A 105 3.95 5.45 1.86
C VAL A 105 4.47 6.85 2.22
N ILE A 106 4.15 7.87 1.41
CA ILE A 106 4.56 9.26 1.69
C ILE A 106 3.95 9.76 3.00
N GLU A 107 2.68 9.47 3.26
CA GLU A 107 2.01 9.84 4.53
C GLU A 107 2.64 9.16 5.74
N LEU A 108 3.02 7.89 5.61
CA LEU A 108 3.70 7.14 6.66
C LEU A 108 5.12 7.64 6.91
N GLU A 109 5.87 7.97 5.85
CA GLU A 109 7.21 8.57 5.94
C GLU A 109 7.15 9.95 6.61
N ALA A 110 6.17 10.79 6.25
CA ALA A 110 5.95 12.08 6.93
C ALA A 110 5.65 11.89 8.42
N SER A 111 4.77 10.94 8.76
CA SER A 111 4.45 10.63 10.16
C SER A 111 5.69 10.15 10.93
N ARG A 112 6.57 9.37 10.28
CA ARG A 112 7.83 8.89 10.86
C ARG A 112 8.78 10.04 11.19
N ASP A 113 8.92 10.98 10.26
CA ASP A 113 9.79 12.15 10.44
C ASP A 113 9.28 13.05 11.58
N ASP A 114 7.95 13.21 11.70
CA ASP A 114 7.33 13.93 12.82
C ASP A 114 7.63 13.27 14.18
N TYR A 115 7.61 11.94 14.26
CA TYR A 115 7.98 11.20 15.47
C TYR A 115 9.46 11.38 15.84
N LEU A 116 10.36 11.34 14.85
CA LEU A 116 11.79 11.56 15.08
C LEU A 116 12.07 12.97 15.60
N ALA A 117 11.44 13.98 15.02
CA ALA A 117 11.59 15.37 15.47
C ALA A 117 11.10 15.56 16.91
N ALA A 118 9.96 14.97 17.26
CA ALA A 118 9.41 15.05 18.62
C ALA A 118 10.33 14.40 19.68
N ASP A 119 10.99 13.29 19.34
CA ASP A 119 11.93 12.63 20.26
C ASP A 119 13.22 13.46 20.45
N GLU A 120 13.74 14.07 19.38
CA GLU A 120 14.89 14.98 19.44
C GLU A 120 14.63 16.21 20.31
N ASP A 121 13.45 16.83 20.17
CA ASP A 121 13.02 17.98 20.96
C ASP A 121 12.89 17.60 22.45
N ALA A 122 12.25 16.46 22.76
CA ALA A 122 12.14 15.97 24.13
C ALA A 122 13.52 15.69 24.76
N ALA A 123 14.46 15.11 23.99
CA ALA A 123 15.82 14.87 24.45
C ALA A 123 16.62 16.17 24.65
N ALA A 124 16.36 17.23 23.87
CA ALA A 124 16.96 18.55 24.07
C ALA A 124 16.44 19.21 25.35
N ASP A 125 15.15 19.13 25.63
CA ASP A 125 14.52 19.70 26.83
C ASP A 125 15.05 19.05 28.12
N VAL A 126 15.20 17.72 28.15
CA VAL A 126 15.78 17.01 29.31
C VAL A 126 17.23 17.43 29.55
N ARG A 127 18.03 17.62 28.50
CA ARG A 127 19.42 18.08 28.62
C ARG A 127 19.48 19.50 29.20
N HIS A 128 18.62 20.40 28.75
CA HIS A 128 18.55 21.76 29.28
C HIS A 128 18.01 21.83 30.72
N ALA A 129 17.11 20.92 31.10
CA ALA A 129 16.58 20.85 32.46
C ALA A 129 17.61 20.32 33.49
N GLY A 130 18.56 19.48 33.05
CA GLY A 130 19.62 18.94 33.90
C GLY A 130 20.80 19.88 34.19
N GLU A 131 20.85 21.05 33.54
CA GLU A 131 21.96 22.01 33.63
C GLU A 131 21.70 23.16 34.63
N LYS A 132 20.64 23.05 35.47
CA LYS A 132 20.30 23.99 36.56
C LYS A 132 20.47 23.36 37.94
#